data_AF-A0A1I2X0C2-F1
#
_entry.id   AF-A0A1I2X0C2-F1
#
_cell.length_a   1.000
_cell.length_b   1.000
_cell.length_c   1.000
_cell.angle_alpha   90.00
_cell.angle_beta   90.00
_cell.angle_gamma   90.00
#
_symmetry.space_group_name_H-M   'P 1'
#
loop_
_entity.id
_entity.type
_entity.pdbx_description
1 polymer ?
#
loop_
_entity_poly.entity_id
_entity_poly.type
_entity_poly.pdbx_seq_one_letter_code
_entity_poly.pdbx_strand_id
1 'polypeptide(L)'
;MRYARPEGPALELETQPRLASWDAASHPSQLRLRHYLQHAAGLVAPTLGAMTGSWSLWLDVGLPETVPVLDQHDLDNFAYPLAQHLSRETTSGLVSVWCTKSHRASSFIRVGPAVARPDLDGASTISVHTTASASSSAYKQQIHEQVARHAVALPDGPVALELAFTVGRRNWLNLWKPTIDALEPLLGRTTPGRNWHPRDGRITDLGLHLAKDLSLGYAVRIDILASAG
;
A
#
# COMPACT_ATOMS: atom_id res chain seq x y z
N MET A 1 -1.91 9.98 11.37
CA MET A 1 -1.27 10.96 10.47
C MET A 1 -1.37 10.43 9.06
N ARG A 2 -1.90 11.22 8.14
CA ARG A 2 -1.95 10.92 6.70
C ARG A 2 -1.12 11.95 5.95
N TYR A 3 -0.63 11.58 4.78
CA TYR A 3 0.14 12.46 3.92
C TYR A 3 -0.58 12.65 2.58
N ALA A 4 -0.47 13.83 1.99
CA ALA A 4 -0.97 14.06 0.65
C ALA A 4 -0.19 13.22 -0.39
N ARG A 5 -0.79 13.07 -1.58
CA ARG A 5 -0.07 12.55 -2.74
C ARG A 5 1.11 13.49 -3.06
N PRO A 6 2.29 12.96 -3.40
CA PRO A 6 3.41 13.80 -3.80
C PRO A 6 3.06 14.59 -5.05
N GLU A 7 3.29 15.89 -5.00
CA GLU A 7 3.28 16.78 -6.16
C GLU A 7 4.61 16.64 -6.92
N GLY A 8 4.59 16.98 -8.21
CA GLY A 8 5.78 16.87 -9.08
C GLY A 8 5.50 16.16 -10.40
N PRO A 9 6.53 16.03 -11.25
CA PRO A 9 6.39 15.42 -12.57
C PRO A 9 6.04 13.94 -12.44
N ALA A 10 5.05 13.50 -13.22
CA ALA A 10 4.82 12.08 -13.46
C ALA A 10 5.91 11.56 -14.41
N LEU A 11 6.75 10.66 -13.91
CA LEU A 11 7.76 9.99 -14.74
C LEU A 11 7.14 8.71 -15.29
N GLU A 12 7.09 8.60 -16.62
CA GLU A 12 6.57 7.40 -17.28
C GLU A 12 7.50 6.21 -17.06
N LEU A 13 6.91 5.05 -16.76
CA LEU A 13 7.63 3.80 -16.62
C LEU A 13 7.65 3.08 -17.98
N GLU A 14 8.84 2.89 -18.56
CA GLU A 14 8.99 2.17 -19.84
C GLU A 14 8.65 0.68 -19.70
N THR A 15 8.74 0.16 -18.48
CA THR A 15 8.32 -1.20 -18.15
C THR A 15 7.06 -1.18 -17.30
N GLN A 16 6.09 -2.03 -17.65
CA GLN A 16 4.92 -2.23 -16.80
C GLN A 16 5.34 -2.62 -15.36
N PRO A 17 4.70 -2.01 -14.34
CA PRO A 17 4.86 -2.42 -12.95
C PRO A 17 4.71 -3.94 -12.81
N ARG A 18 5.58 -4.54 -12.00
CA ARG A 18 5.60 -5.98 -11.76
C ARG A 18 5.13 -6.28 -10.36
N LEU A 19 4.23 -7.26 -10.24
CA LEU A 19 3.81 -7.81 -8.96
C LEU A 19 5.02 -8.41 -8.23
N ALA A 20 4.95 -8.42 -6.91
CA ALA A 20 5.85 -9.20 -6.07
C ALA A 20 5.92 -10.66 -6.57
N SER A 21 7.14 -11.15 -6.76
CA SER A 21 7.40 -12.53 -7.17
C SER A 21 8.06 -13.28 -6.01
N TRP A 22 7.64 -14.52 -5.81
CA TRP A 22 8.21 -15.45 -4.83
C TRP A 22 8.99 -16.59 -5.51
N ASP A 23 9.20 -16.49 -6.82
CA ASP A 23 9.93 -17.48 -7.60
C ASP A 23 11.43 -17.42 -7.31
N ALA A 24 12.15 -18.46 -7.73
CA ALA A 24 13.61 -18.50 -7.62
C ALA A 24 14.26 -17.30 -8.33
N ALA A 25 15.40 -16.82 -7.80
CA ALA A 25 16.05 -15.58 -8.27
C ALA A 25 16.40 -15.56 -9.77
N SER A 26 16.67 -16.73 -10.37
CA SER A 26 16.94 -16.89 -11.80
C SER A 26 15.69 -17.02 -12.66
N HIS A 27 14.49 -17.13 -12.06
CA HIS A 27 13.25 -17.28 -12.78
C HIS A 27 12.91 -15.99 -13.58
N PRO A 28 12.32 -16.10 -14.78
CA PRO A 28 12.03 -14.92 -15.61
C PRO A 28 11.17 -13.85 -14.95
N SER A 29 10.26 -14.22 -14.04
CA SER A 29 9.46 -13.25 -13.25
C SER A 29 10.32 -12.39 -12.33
N GLN A 30 11.30 -12.99 -11.64
CA GLN A 30 12.24 -12.28 -10.77
C GLN A 30 13.19 -11.38 -11.57
N LEU A 31 13.64 -11.83 -12.74
CA LEU A 31 14.46 -11.00 -13.64
C LEU A 31 13.69 -9.77 -14.10
N ARG A 32 12.42 -9.95 -14.53
CA ARG A 32 11.54 -8.84 -14.92
C ARG A 32 11.25 -7.89 -13.76
N LEU A 33 11.02 -8.41 -12.56
CA LEU A 33 10.80 -7.58 -11.36
C LEU A 33 12.05 -6.76 -11.05
N ARG A 34 13.24 -7.36 -11.03
CA ARG A 34 14.50 -6.64 -10.78
C ARG A 34 14.76 -5.53 -11.82
N HIS A 35 14.55 -5.83 -13.09
CA HIS A 35 14.72 -4.84 -14.16
C HIS A 35 13.76 -3.65 -13.97
N TYR A 36 12.48 -3.91 -13.68
CA TYR A 36 11.50 -2.86 -13.38
C TYR A 36 11.93 -2.00 -12.19
N LEU A 37 12.35 -2.63 -11.09
CA LEU A 37 12.76 -1.92 -9.87
C LEU A 37 13.97 -1.02 -10.10
N GLN A 38 15.00 -1.52 -10.81
CA GLN A 38 16.19 -0.76 -11.17
C GLN A 38 15.86 0.43 -12.08
N HIS A 39 15.00 0.22 -13.07
CA HIS A 39 14.55 1.28 -13.96
C HIS A 39 13.80 2.38 -13.20
N ALA A 40 12.82 1.98 -12.37
CA ALA A 40 12.05 2.92 -11.55
C ALA A 40 12.95 3.71 -10.59
N ALA A 41 13.89 3.04 -9.91
CA ALA A 41 14.87 3.68 -9.03
C ALA A 41 15.75 4.69 -9.77
N GLY A 42 16.25 4.35 -10.96
CA GLY A 42 17.03 5.26 -11.80
C GLY A 42 16.27 6.53 -12.18
N LEU A 43 14.97 6.42 -12.48
CA LEU A 43 14.12 7.56 -12.82
C LEU A 43 13.95 8.54 -11.64
N VAL A 44 13.72 8.01 -10.43
CA VAL A 44 13.43 8.84 -9.25
C VAL A 44 14.69 9.26 -8.47
N ALA A 45 15.85 8.65 -8.74
CA ALA A 45 17.09 8.92 -8.04
C ALA A 45 17.50 10.40 -8.03
N PRO A 46 17.41 11.18 -9.13
CA PRO A 46 17.73 12.61 -9.10
C PRO A 46 16.85 13.40 -8.12
N THR A 47 15.54 13.12 -8.11
CA THR A 47 14.59 13.78 -7.20
C THR A 47 14.83 13.35 -5.76
N LEU A 48 15.00 12.06 -5.50
CA LEU A 48 15.29 11.53 -4.16
C LEU A 48 16.61 12.07 -3.60
N GLY A 49 17.66 12.17 -4.42
CA GLY A 49 18.97 12.68 -4.02
C GLY A 49 18.98 14.17 -3.67
N ALA A 50 18.03 14.94 -4.22
CA ALA A 50 17.87 16.37 -3.91
C ALA A 50 16.97 16.62 -2.67
N MET A 51 16.21 15.62 -2.22
CA MET A 51 15.27 15.79 -1.11
C MET A 51 15.97 15.68 0.26
N THR A 52 15.48 16.48 1.20
CA THR A 52 15.84 16.39 2.62
C THR A 52 14.60 16.04 3.43
N GLY A 53 14.75 15.19 4.45
CA GLY A 53 13.62 14.77 5.29
C GLY A 53 12.78 13.65 4.69
N SER A 54 11.59 13.43 5.26
CA SER A 54 10.70 12.34 4.86
C SER A 54 10.03 12.60 3.50
N TRP A 55 9.76 11.53 2.77
CA TRP A 55 9.22 11.61 1.41
C TRP A 55 8.06 10.63 1.19
N SER A 56 7.30 10.91 0.12
CA SER A 56 6.16 10.12 -0.32
C SER A 56 6.40 9.57 -1.73
N LEU A 57 5.89 8.35 -1.96
CA LEU A 57 5.85 7.69 -3.27
C LEU A 57 4.41 7.68 -3.80
N TRP A 58 4.25 7.82 -5.11
CA TRP A 58 2.99 7.51 -5.79
C TRP A 58 3.26 6.73 -7.07
N LEU A 59 2.66 5.55 -7.17
CA LEU A 59 2.67 4.68 -8.34
C LEU A 59 1.28 4.65 -8.99
N ASP A 60 1.18 5.07 -10.26
CA ASP A 60 -0.03 4.92 -11.08
C ASP A 60 0.15 3.73 -12.01
N VAL A 61 -0.60 2.64 -11.79
CA VAL A 61 -0.54 1.41 -12.59
C VAL A 61 -1.55 1.48 -13.73
N GLY A 62 -1.03 1.55 -14.96
CA GLY A 62 -1.82 1.39 -16.17
C GLY A 62 -2.01 -0.09 -16.50
N LEU A 63 -3.26 -0.53 -16.63
CA LEU A 63 -3.63 -1.88 -17.05
C LEU A 63 -4.23 -1.86 -18.47
N PRO A 64 -3.97 -2.89 -19.30
CA PRO A 64 -4.67 -3.05 -20.58
C PRO A 64 -6.19 -3.17 -20.40
N GLU A 65 -6.98 -2.71 -21.38
CA GLU A 65 -8.46 -2.78 -21.32
C GLU A 65 -9.01 -4.19 -21.14
N THR A 66 -8.26 -5.21 -21.57
CA THR A 66 -8.63 -6.62 -21.44
C THR A 66 -8.45 -7.16 -20.03
N VAL A 67 -7.76 -6.44 -19.14
CA VAL A 67 -7.52 -6.87 -17.76
C VAL A 67 -8.66 -6.36 -16.87
N PRO A 68 -9.36 -7.25 -16.14
CA PRO A 68 -10.37 -6.80 -15.17
C PRO A 68 -9.70 -6.01 -14.03
N VAL A 69 -10.01 -4.71 -13.92
CA VAL A 69 -9.37 -3.82 -12.92
C VAL A 69 -9.75 -4.21 -11.48
N LEU A 70 -10.99 -4.68 -11.28
CA LEU A 70 -11.54 -4.99 -9.95
C LEU A 70 -11.31 -6.43 -9.50
N ASP A 71 -10.64 -7.25 -10.33
CA ASP A 71 -10.29 -8.63 -10.00
C ASP A 71 -8.76 -8.80 -10.08
N GLN A 72 -8.18 -9.31 -8.99
CA GLN A 72 -6.72 -9.47 -8.83
C GLN A 72 -5.96 -8.13 -8.97
N HIS A 73 -4.66 -8.20 -9.27
CA HIS A 73 -3.79 -7.03 -9.44
C HIS A 73 -3.82 -6.12 -8.20
N ASP A 74 -3.68 -6.73 -7.02
CA ASP A 74 -3.75 -6.03 -5.74
C ASP A 74 -2.64 -4.97 -5.68
N LEU A 75 -3.02 -3.75 -5.28
CA LEU A 75 -2.13 -2.60 -5.38
C LEU A 75 -0.91 -2.70 -4.47
N ASP A 76 -1.02 -3.39 -3.35
CA ASP A 76 0.08 -3.66 -2.43
C ASP A 76 1.14 -4.59 -3.05
N ASN A 77 0.74 -5.52 -3.93
CA ASN A 77 1.67 -6.38 -4.65
C ASN A 77 2.51 -5.61 -5.68
N PHE A 78 2.04 -4.47 -6.19
CA PHE A 78 2.87 -3.54 -6.98
C PHE A 78 3.70 -2.61 -6.11
N ALA A 79 3.07 -2.03 -5.09
CA ALA A 79 3.68 -1.00 -4.25
C ALA A 79 4.80 -1.54 -3.35
N TYR A 80 4.62 -2.71 -2.74
CA TYR A 80 5.55 -3.29 -1.76
C TYR A 80 6.97 -3.48 -2.30
N PRO A 81 7.22 -4.18 -3.43
CA PRO A 81 8.58 -4.39 -3.91
C PRO A 81 9.27 -3.07 -4.28
N LEU A 82 8.53 -2.11 -4.86
CA LEU A 82 9.05 -0.79 -5.20
C LEU A 82 9.41 0.02 -3.96
N ALA A 83 8.49 0.13 -3.00
CA ALA A 83 8.71 0.84 -1.74
C ALA A 83 9.87 0.24 -0.95
N GLN A 84 9.97 -1.09 -0.90
CA GLN A 84 11.07 -1.79 -0.24
C GLN A 84 12.41 -1.52 -0.95
N HIS A 85 12.44 -1.55 -2.29
CA HIS A 85 13.66 -1.29 -3.05
C HIS A 85 14.16 0.13 -2.83
N LEU A 86 13.31 1.14 -3.04
CA LEU A 86 13.67 2.56 -2.86
C LEU A 86 14.09 2.87 -1.42
N SER A 87 13.36 2.34 -0.43
CA SER A 87 13.70 2.57 0.99
C SER A 87 15.07 2.02 1.39
N ARG A 88 15.61 1.03 0.66
CA ARG A 88 16.95 0.48 0.91
C ARG A 88 18.04 1.32 0.26
N GLU A 89 17.72 2.07 -0.79
CA GLU A 89 18.65 2.92 -1.53
C GLU A 89 18.71 4.35 -0.99
N THR A 90 17.72 4.77 -0.21
CA THR A 90 17.66 6.11 0.39
C THR A 90 17.99 6.12 1.89
N THR A 91 18.66 7.16 2.36
CA THR A 91 18.86 7.42 3.80
C THR A 91 17.69 8.16 4.44
N SER A 92 16.88 8.86 3.63
CA SER A 92 15.66 9.55 4.03
C SER A 92 14.47 8.59 4.14
N GLY A 93 13.57 8.87 5.09
CA GLY A 93 12.47 7.96 5.43
C GLY A 93 11.28 8.08 4.48
N LEU A 94 10.96 7.00 3.77
CA LEU A 94 9.65 6.83 3.13
C LEU A 94 8.56 6.77 4.21
N VAL A 95 7.60 7.70 4.16
CA VAL A 95 6.51 7.77 5.15
C VAL A 95 5.11 7.66 4.54
N SER A 96 4.99 7.72 3.22
CA SER A 96 3.71 7.52 2.54
C SER A 96 3.89 6.87 1.19
N VAL A 97 3.01 5.93 0.87
CA VAL A 97 2.93 5.30 -0.44
C VAL A 97 1.50 5.36 -0.94
N TRP A 98 1.33 5.96 -2.10
CA TRP A 98 0.11 5.93 -2.88
C TRP A 98 0.28 4.97 -4.05
N CYS A 99 -0.77 4.22 -4.35
CA CYS A 99 -0.81 3.32 -5.49
C CYS A 99 -2.21 3.40 -6.10
N THR A 100 -2.31 3.55 -7.42
CA THR A 100 -3.60 3.50 -8.12
C THR A 100 -3.54 2.48 -9.25
N LYS A 101 -4.70 1.98 -9.68
CA LYS A 101 -4.82 1.24 -10.94
C LYS A 101 -6.02 1.71 -11.74
N SER A 102 -5.82 1.79 -13.06
CA SER A 102 -6.89 2.11 -14.01
C SER A 102 -6.55 1.54 -15.38
N HIS A 103 -7.54 1.49 -16.28
CA HIS A 103 -7.27 1.20 -17.67
C HIS A 103 -6.51 2.37 -18.31
N ARG A 104 -5.23 2.13 -18.62
CA ARG A 104 -4.35 3.13 -19.23
C ARG A 104 -3.18 2.41 -19.90
N ALA A 105 -2.73 2.92 -21.05
CA ALA A 105 -1.58 2.37 -21.77
C ALA A 105 -0.27 2.44 -20.95
N SER A 106 -0.04 3.56 -20.25
CA SER A 106 1.21 3.84 -19.54
C SER A 106 1.02 3.86 -18.03
N SER A 107 2.09 3.50 -17.32
CA SER A 107 2.20 3.62 -15.86
C SER A 107 3.16 4.74 -15.49
N PHE A 108 2.95 5.37 -14.33
CA PHE A 108 3.74 6.52 -13.90
C PHE A 108 4.20 6.37 -12.47
N ILE A 109 5.34 6.99 -12.16
CA ILE A 109 5.86 7.11 -10.80
C ILE A 109 6.10 8.58 -10.47
N ARG A 110 5.77 8.97 -9.23
CA ARG A 110 6.07 10.27 -8.64
C ARG A 110 6.68 10.07 -7.28
N VAL A 111 7.66 10.91 -6.94
CA VAL A 111 8.18 11.05 -5.59
C VAL A 111 8.23 12.52 -5.24
N GLY A 112 8.06 12.84 -3.97
CA GLY A 112 8.12 14.21 -3.50
C GLY A 112 8.22 14.30 -1.98
N PRO A 113 8.47 15.49 -1.42
CA PRO A 113 8.48 15.71 0.01
C PRO A 113 7.17 15.25 0.65
N ALA A 114 7.24 14.65 1.83
CA ALA A 114 6.05 14.22 2.54
C ALA A 114 5.32 15.43 3.14
N VAL A 115 4.11 15.71 2.64
CA VAL A 115 3.25 16.78 3.14
C VAL A 115 2.16 16.16 4.00
N ALA A 116 2.18 16.42 5.30
CA ALA A 116 1.13 15.97 6.20
C ALA A 116 -0.21 16.63 5.82
N ARG A 117 -1.27 15.83 5.80
CA ARG A 117 -2.64 16.30 5.53
C ARG A 117 -3.46 16.16 6.82
N PRO A 118 -4.25 17.17 7.21
CA PRO A 118 -5.21 17.01 8.30
C PRO A 118 -6.19 15.88 7.97
N ASP A 119 -6.68 15.20 9.00
CA ASP A 119 -7.78 14.25 8.80
C ASP A 119 -9.02 15.01 8.30
N LEU A 120 -9.76 14.39 7.37
CA LEU A 120 -10.93 15.01 6.78
C LEU A 120 -12.08 15.02 7.80
N ASP A 121 -12.61 16.20 8.10
CA ASP A 121 -13.79 16.34 8.96
C ASP A 121 -14.96 15.51 8.42
N GLY A 122 -15.57 14.68 9.27
CA GLY A 122 -16.71 13.83 8.91
C GLY A 122 -16.34 12.50 8.22
N ALA A 123 -15.06 12.25 7.92
CA ALA A 123 -14.64 10.95 7.38
C ALA A 123 -14.72 9.86 8.47
N SER A 124 -15.55 8.83 8.23
CA SER A 124 -15.69 7.69 9.13
C SER A 124 -14.41 6.85 9.13
N THR A 125 -13.55 7.07 10.12
CA THR A 125 -12.30 6.32 10.32
C THR A 125 -12.51 5.21 11.35
N ILE A 126 -12.06 4.00 11.04
CA ILE A 126 -12.02 2.87 11.98
C ILE A 126 -10.60 2.76 12.53
N SER A 127 -10.44 2.98 13.84
CA SER A 127 -9.16 2.81 14.53
C SER A 127 -9.06 1.42 15.16
N VAL A 128 -8.01 0.68 14.85
CA VAL A 128 -7.74 -0.64 15.41
C VAL A 128 -6.34 -0.72 16.00
N HIS A 129 -6.14 -1.66 16.93
CA HIS A 129 -4.88 -1.83 17.63
C HIS A 129 -4.45 -3.31 17.70
N THR A 130 -3.16 -3.59 17.56
CA THR A 130 -2.62 -4.94 17.75
C THR A 130 -1.21 -4.91 18.33
N THR A 131 -0.90 -5.91 19.16
CA THR A 131 0.45 -6.18 19.66
C THR A 131 1.07 -7.44 19.03
N ALA A 132 0.28 -8.21 18.28
CA ALA A 132 0.68 -9.47 17.69
C ALA A 132 1.77 -9.29 16.62
N SER A 133 2.51 -10.37 16.33
CA SER A 133 3.50 -10.35 15.25
C SER A 133 2.80 -10.35 13.89
N ALA A 134 3.24 -9.49 12.96
CA ALA A 134 2.70 -9.42 11.60
C ALA A 134 2.76 -10.75 10.82
N SER A 135 3.67 -11.65 11.21
CA SER A 135 3.79 -13.00 10.65
C SER A 135 2.85 -14.04 11.28
N SER A 136 2.09 -13.67 12.31
CA SER A 136 1.20 -14.59 13.04
C SER A 136 -0.25 -14.45 12.58
N SER A 137 -1.03 -15.53 12.66
CA SER A 137 -2.48 -15.48 12.45
C SER A 137 -3.20 -14.53 13.43
N ALA A 138 -2.69 -14.41 14.66
CA ALA A 138 -3.23 -13.54 15.69
C ALA A 138 -3.26 -12.06 15.27
N TYR A 139 -2.31 -11.61 14.46
CA TYR A 139 -2.31 -10.23 13.93
C TYR A 139 -3.53 -9.97 13.06
N LYS A 140 -3.79 -10.87 12.10
CA LYS A 140 -4.94 -10.74 11.20
C LYS A 140 -6.25 -10.89 11.97
N GLN A 141 -6.31 -11.82 12.92
CA GLN A 141 -7.49 -12.03 13.75
C GLN A 141 -7.85 -10.81 14.60
N GLN A 142 -6.88 -10.22 15.31
CA GLN A 142 -7.14 -9.04 16.15
C GLN A 142 -7.65 -7.86 15.34
N ILE A 143 -7.08 -7.61 14.16
CA ILE A 143 -7.54 -6.54 13.25
C ILE A 143 -8.95 -6.86 12.75
N HIS A 144 -9.16 -8.06 12.21
CA HIS A 144 -10.45 -8.49 11.66
C HIS A 144 -11.59 -8.33 12.67
N GLU A 145 -11.42 -8.82 13.91
CA GLU A 145 -12.43 -8.73 14.95
C GLU A 145 -12.78 -7.29 15.33
N GLN A 146 -11.79 -6.39 15.34
CA GLN A 146 -12.04 -4.96 15.61
C GLN A 146 -12.75 -4.29 14.43
N VAL A 147 -12.31 -4.55 13.20
CA VAL A 147 -12.96 -4.02 11.99
C VAL A 147 -14.41 -4.50 11.92
N ALA A 148 -14.67 -5.79 12.13
CA ALA A 148 -16.02 -6.37 12.07
C ALA A 148 -17.01 -5.77 13.08
N ARG A 149 -16.54 -5.18 14.19
CA ARG A 149 -17.41 -4.50 15.18
C ARG A 149 -17.85 -3.11 14.74
N HIS A 150 -17.11 -2.48 13.83
CA HIS A 150 -17.30 -1.06 13.47
C HIS A 150 -17.67 -0.86 12.00
N ALA A 151 -17.26 -1.78 11.13
CA ALA A 151 -17.44 -1.67 9.70
C ALA A 151 -18.81 -2.18 9.25
N VAL A 152 -19.39 -1.47 8.30
CA VAL A 152 -20.37 -2.02 7.36
C VAL A 152 -19.61 -2.36 6.07
N ALA A 153 -19.86 -3.53 5.51
CA ALA A 153 -19.24 -3.93 4.25
C ALA A 153 -19.54 -2.90 3.15
N LEU A 154 -18.52 -2.53 2.38
CA LEU A 154 -18.68 -1.60 1.27
C LEU A 154 -19.49 -2.26 0.15
N PRO A 155 -20.42 -1.53 -0.50
CA PRO A 155 -21.17 -2.03 -1.64
C PRO A 155 -20.22 -2.45 -2.76
N ASP A 156 -20.63 -3.38 -3.62
CA ASP A 156 -19.81 -3.84 -4.75
C ASP A 156 -19.34 -2.69 -5.65
N GLY A 157 -18.09 -2.77 -6.13
CA GLY A 157 -17.47 -1.71 -6.94
C GLY A 157 -16.02 -1.39 -6.54
N PRO A 158 -15.42 -0.36 -7.18
CA PRO A 158 -14.09 0.13 -6.82
C PRO A 158 -14.05 0.66 -5.38
N VAL A 159 -12.88 0.55 -4.75
CA VAL A 159 -12.65 1.01 -3.38
C VAL A 159 -11.44 1.94 -3.33
N ALA A 160 -11.60 3.07 -2.66
CA ALA A 160 -10.49 3.87 -2.16
C ALA A 160 -10.21 3.48 -0.71
N LEU A 161 -8.96 3.12 -0.41
CA LEU A 161 -8.51 2.66 0.90
C LEU A 161 -7.28 3.46 1.34
N GLU A 162 -7.34 4.05 2.53
CA GLU A 162 -6.17 4.59 3.21
C GLU A 162 -5.93 3.89 4.54
N LEU A 163 -4.70 3.40 4.77
CA LEU A 163 -4.24 2.82 6.03
C LEU A 163 -3.15 3.72 6.62
N ALA A 164 -3.41 4.29 7.80
CA ALA A 164 -2.41 5.06 8.53
C ALA A 164 -1.90 4.27 9.74
N PHE A 165 -0.64 3.81 9.66
CA PHE A 165 0.03 3.05 10.69
C PHE A 165 0.74 4.00 11.66
N THR A 166 0.45 3.90 12.95
CA THR A 166 1.31 4.44 14.01
C THR A 166 2.10 3.29 14.62
N VAL A 167 3.42 3.35 14.52
CA VAL A 167 4.31 2.26 14.94
C VAL A 167 5.45 2.75 15.83
N GLY A 168 5.88 1.90 16.77
CA GLY A 168 7.15 2.07 17.48
C GLY A 168 8.30 1.42 16.74
N ARG A 169 8.59 0.16 17.09
CA ARG A 169 9.76 -0.61 16.60
C ARG A 169 9.48 -1.51 15.39
N ARG A 170 8.21 -1.59 14.95
CA ARG A 170 7.81 -2.49 13.86
C ARG A 170 8.27 -1.93 12.51
N ASN A 171 8.73 -2.82 11.62
CA ASN A 171 8.92 -2.48 10.21
C ASN A 171 7.52 -2.36 9.57
N TRP A 172 7.12 -1.13 9.25
CA TRP A 172 5.79 -0.82 8.75
C TRP A 172 5.46 -1.44 7.39
N LEU A 173 6.46 -1.64 6.51
CA LEU A 173 6.24 -2.27 5.20
C LEU A 173 5.72 -3.71 5.36
N ASN A 174 6.20 -4.42 6.37
CA ASN A 174 5.77 -5.80 6.64
C ASN A 174 4.37 -5.88 7.27
N LEU A 175 3.76 -4.74 7.61
CA LEU A 175 2.41 -4.68 8.17
C LEU A 175 1.34 -4.60 7.08
N TRP A 176 1.69 -4.17 5.87
CA TRP A 176 0.72 -3.85 4.81
C TRP A 176 -0.14 -5.04 4.41
N LYS A 177 0.50 -6.08 3.85
CA LYS A 177 -0.20 -7.29 3.38
C LYS A 177 -1.06 -7.94 4.48
N PRO A 178 -0.52 -8.26 5.68
CA PRO A 178 -1.35 -8.90 6.70
C PRO A 178 -2.46 -7.99 7.23
N THR A 179 -2.32 -6.66 7.15
CA THR A 179 -3.43 -5.75 7.48
C THR A 179 -4.51 -5.81 6.42
N ILE A 180 -4.16 -5.71 5.14
CA ILE A 180 -5.11 -5.78 4.01
C ILE A 180 -5.84 -7.13 4.03
N ASP A 181 -5.13 -8.24 4.21
CA ASP A 181 -5.69 -9.60 4.37
C ASP A 181 -6.77 -9.70 5.46
N ALA A 182 -6.72 -8.83 6.48
CA ALA A 182 -7.67 -8.83 7.60
C ALA A 182 -8.94 -8.01 7.32
N LEU A 183 -8.99 -7.25 6.21
CA LEU A 183 -10.09 -6.33 5.88
C LEU A 183 -11.27 -6.98 5.16
N GLU A 184 -11.41 -8.31 5.24
CA GLU A 184 -12.58 -9.03 4.74
C GLU A 184 -13.93 -8.39 5.19
N PRO A 185 -14.11 -7.93 6.45
CA PRO A 185 -15.38 -7.32 6.87
C PRO A 185 -15.73 -6.03 6.11
N LEU A 186 -14.73 -5.33 5.55
CA LEU A 186 -14.93 -4.12 4.73
C LEU A 186 -15.09 -4.45 3.25
N LEU A 187 -14.22 -5.32 2.72
CA LEU A 187 -14.09 -5.56 1.28
C LEU A 187 -14.99 -6.69 0.77
N GLY A 188 -15.51 -7.51 1.67
CA GLY A 188 -16.16 -8.78 1.37
C GLY A 188 -15.14 -9.89 1.10
N ARG A 189 -15.65 -11.11 0.91
CA ARG A 189 -14.86 -12.33 0.70
C ARG A 189 -14.95 -12.86 -0.73
N THR A 190 -13.86 -13.44 -1.22
CA THR A 190 -13.79 -14.06 -2.55
C THR A 190 -14.33 -15.49 -2.57
N THR A 191 -13.96 -16.33 -1.59
CA THR A 191 -14.30 -17.76 -1.56
C THR A 191 -14.82 -18.17 -0.17
N PRO A 192 -16.03 -18.74 -0.04
CA PRO A 192 -16.49 -19.32 1.22
C PRO A 192 -15.56 -20.47 1.63
N GLY A 193 -14.80 -20.30 2.72
CA GLY A 193 -13.91 -21.34 3.28
C GLY A 193 -12.41 -21.04 3.24
N ARG A 194 -11.97 -19.95 2.60
CA ARG A 194 -10.55 -19.54 2.59
C ARG A 194 -10.36 -18.27 3.41
N ASN A 195 -9.91 -18.43 4.66
CA ASN A 195 -9.66 -17.29 5.57
C ASN A 195 -8.56 -16.38 5.03
N TRP A 196 -8.69 -15.07 5.27
CA TRP A 196 -7.69 -14.05 4.92
C TRP A 196 -7.55 -13.77 3.41
N HIS A 197 -8.65 -13.89 2.68
CA HIS A 197 -8.74 -13.59 1.25
C HIS A 197 -9.85 -12.57 0.97
N PRO A 198 -9.67 -11.32 1.43
CA PRO A 198 -10.60 -10.24 1.11
C PRO A 198 -10.67 -10.03 -0.40
N ARG A 199 -11.70 -9.33 -0.88
CA ARG A 199 -11.75 -8.85 -2.27
C ARG A 199 -10.87 -7.59 -2.44
N ASP A 200 -9.59 -7.68 -2.10
CA ASP A 200 -8.60 -6.59 -2.18
C ASP A 200 -8.26 -6.17 -3.61
N GLY A 201 -8.50 -7.04 -4.60
CA GLY A 201 -8.53 -6.65 -6.02
C GLY A 201 -9.48 -5.49 -6.35
N ARG A 202 -10.49 -5.20 -5.50
CA ARG A 202 -11.40 -4.05 -5.67
C ARG A 202 -10.75 -2.71 -5.35
N ILE A 203 -9.62 -2.69 -4.64
CA ILE A 203 -8.95 -1.45 -4.25
C ILE A 203 -8.29 -0.86 -5.50
N THR A 204 -8.80 0.29 -5.96
CA THR A 204 -8.27 1.00 -7.13
C THR A 204 -7.46 2.23 -6.75
N ASP A 205 -7.55 2.65 -5.49
CA ASP A 205 -6.84 3.79 -4.92
C ASP A 205 -6.40 3.41 -3.49
N LEU A 206 -5.10 3.24 -3.29
CA LEU A 206 -4.49 2.80 -2.05
C LEU A 206 -3.54 3.87 -1.51
N GLY A 207 -3.76 4.33 -0.29
CA GLY A 207 -2.84 5.17 0.48
C GLY A 207 -2.33 4.45 1.72
N LEU A 208 -1.02 4.43 1.95
CA LEU A 208 -0.36 3.78 3.08
C LEU A 208 0.51 4.82 3.77
N HIS A 209 0.28 5.07 5.05
CA HIS A 209 0.92 6.18 5.78
C HIS A 209 1.62 5.69 7.04
N LEU A 210 2.76 6.30 7.37
CA LEU A 210 3.57 5.98 8.54
C LEU A 210 3.66 7.17 9.48
N ALA A 211 3.25 6.96 10.73
CA ALA A 211 3.63 7.77 11.87
C ALA A 211 4.50 6.96 12.83
N LYS A 212 5.53 7.59 13.40
CA LYS A 212 6.36 6.97 14.45
C LYS A 212 5.93 7.45 15.83
N ASP A 213 5.71 6.51 16.72
CA ASP A 213 5.53 6.74 18.16
C ASP A 213 6.28 5.66 18.93
N LEU A 214 7.44 6.03 19.49
CA LEU A 214 8.32 5.09 20.17
C LEU A 214 7.73 4.54 21.46
N SER A 215 6.75 5.23 22.05
CA SER A 215 6.08 4.78 23.29
C SER A 215 5.27 3.50 23.09
N LEU A 216 4.86 3.21 21.85
CA LEU A 216 4.11 1.99 21.50
C LEU A 216 4.94 0.70 21.62
N GLY A 217 6.27 0.79 21.62
CA GLY A 217 7.11 -0.41 21.61
C GLY A 217 6.81 -1.29 20.39
N TYR A 218 6.17 -2.44 20.60
CA TYR A 218 5.75 -3.36 19.53
C TYR A 218 4.26 -3.28 19.17
N ALA A 219 3.48 -2.46 19.87
CA ALA A 219 2.11 -2.15 19.49
C ALA A 219 2.07 -1.40 18.16
N VAL A 220 0.96 -1.60 17.45
CA VAL A 220 0.61 -0.94 16.20
C VAL A 220 -0.80 -0.41 16.36
N ARG A 221 -0.99 0.88 16.09
CA ARG A 221 -2.31 1.46 15.83
C ARG A 221 -2.48 1.64 14.33
N ILE A 222 -3.66 1.33 13.81
CA ILE A 222 -3.99 1.47 12.40
C ILE A 222 -5.30 2.25 12.30
N ASP A 223 -5.26 3.38 11.62
CA ASP A 223 -6.43 4.17 11.31
C ASP A 223 -6.83 3.90 9.84
N ILE A 224 -8.02 3.34 9.67
CA ILE A 224 -8.53 2.83 8.39
C ILE A 224 -9.59 3.79 7.88
N LEU A 225 -9.40 4.32 6.69
CA LEU A 225 -10.41 5.08 5.94
C LEU A 225 -10.70 4.33 4.65
N ALA A 226 -11.97 4.05 4.39
CA ALA A 226 -12.38 3.35 3.19
C ALA A 226 -13.70 3.92 2.65
N SER A 227 -13.81 4.03 1.33
CA SER A 227 -15.03 4.48 0.66
C SER A 227 -15.24 3.72 -0.65
N ALA A 228 -16.51 3.57 -1.03
CA ALA A 228 -16.84 3.16 -2.39
C ALA A 228 -16.43 4.27 -3.38
N GLY A 229 -15.86 3.88 -4.50
CA GLY A 229 -15.49 4.78 -5.61
C GLY A 229 -16.61 4.99 -6.61
#